data_AF-A0A661QC85-F1
#
_entry.id   AF-A0A661QC85-F1
#
_cell.length_a   1.000
_cell.length_b   1.000
_cell.length_c   1.000
_cell.angle_alpha   90.00
_cell.angle_beta   90.00
_cell.angle_gamma   90.00
#
_symmetry.space_group_name_H-M   'P 1'
#
loop_
_entity.id
_entity.type
_entity.pdbx_description
1 polymer ?
#
loop_
_entity_poly.entity_id
_entity_poly.type
_entity_poly.pdbx_seq_one_letter_code
_entity_poly.pdbx_strand_id
1 'polypeptide(L)'
;MRQALGEKAHQIQTVRLKLSKEENSFFKQCRDAFLKKEIELSGCEYSLGQYDFIVFATPVWAFTITPALRSYLSKVEGLKNKKVGFVLTFGSGAGANKTKKELERILKDKGATVEFSLGLKGNKIKDKEYLRNEFSSLTKSYGL
;
A
#
# COMPACT_ATOMS: atom_id res chain seq x y z
N MET A 1 1.13 11.86 6.40
CA MET A 1 -0.27 11.42 6.14
C MET A 1 -1.10 11.28 7.42
N ARG A 2 -0.81 10.32 8.31
CA ARG A 2 -1.58 10.14 9.56
C ARG A 2 -1.72 11.43 10.38
N GLN A 3 -0.62 12.16 10.58
CA GLN A 3 -0.65 13.43 11.30
C GLN A 3 -1.60 14.44 10.66
N ALA A 4 -1.48 14.65 9.34
CA ALA A 4 -2.35 15.56 8.59
C ALA A 4 -3.83 15.14 8.59
N LEU A 5 -4.12 13.83 8.58
CA LEU A 5 -5.51 13.31 8.64
C LEU A 5 -6.09 13.39 10.06
N GLY A 6 -5.26 13.21 11.09
CA GLY A 6 -5.66 13.31 12.50
C GLY A 6 -6.01 14.74 12.90
N GLU A 7 -5.35 15.73 12.31
CA GLU A 7 -5.68 17.16 12.47
C GLU A 7 -7.09 17.50 11.95
N LYS A 8 -7.67 16.66 11.09
CA LYS A 8 -9.04 16.81 10.55
C LYS A 8 -10.10 15.95 11.25
N ALA A 9 -9.83 15.48 12.48
CA ALA A 9 -10.76 14.70 13.32
C ALA A 9 -11.23 13.34 12.75
N HIS A 10 -10.45 12.70 11.86
CA HIS A 10 -10.74 11.35 11.38
C HIS A 10 -10.27 10.30 12.37
N GLN A 11 -11.06 9.25 12.60
CA GLN A 11 -10.59 8.05 13.30
C GLN A 11 -9.67 7.25 12.36
N ILE A 12 -8.43 7.02 12.77
CA ILE A 12 -7.41 6.36 11.94
C ILE A 12 -6.96 5.06 12.61
N GLN A 13 -7.18 3.93 11.94
CA GLN A 13 -6.61 2.65 12.31
C GLN A 13 -5.42 2.33 11.41
N THR A 14 -4.30 1.90 12.01
CA THR A 14 -3.11 1.46 11.26
C THR A 14 -2.92 -0.02 11.48
N VAL A 15 -2.87 -0.77 10.38
CA VAL A 15 -2.62 -2.22 10.40
C VAL A 15 -1.31 -2.49 9.68
N ARG A 16 -0.39 -3.18 10.38
CA ARG A 16 0.85 -3.68 9.76
C ARG A 16 0.67 -5.16 9.46
N LEU A 17 0.70 -5.51 8.18
CA LEU A 17 0.68 -6.91 7.75
C LEU A 17 1.96 -7.61 8.22
N LYS A 18 1.80 -8.63 9.08
CA LYS A 18 2.88 -9.48 9.56
C LYS A 18 2.72 -10.88 8.96
N LEU A 19 3.86 -11.46 8.58
CA LEU A 19 3.91 -12.84 8.10
C LEU A 19 3.80 -13.80 9.30
N SER A 20 3.13 -14.95 9.14
CA SER A 20 3.07 -15.97 10.18
C SER A 20 4.45 -16.61 10.46
N LYS A 21 5.29 -16.68 9.41
CA LYS A 21 6.69 -17.07 9.48
C LYS A 21 7.54 -15.95 8.89
N GLU A 22 8.32 -15.28 9.73
CA GLU A 22 9.23 -14.22 9.28
C GLU A 22 10.36 -14.84 8.44
N GLU A 23 10.37 -14.56 7.13
CA GLU A 23 11.49 -14.92 6.25
C GLU A 23 12.51 -13.78 6.25
N ASN A 24 13.62 -13.98 6.96
CA ASN A 24 14.65 -12.95 7.12
C ASN A 24 15.48 -12.73 5.85
N SER A 25 15.42 -13.63 4.86
CA SER A 25 16.15 -13.47 3.61
C SER A 25 15.42 -12.55 2.63
N PHE A 26 16.00 -11.37 2.39
CA PHE A 26 15.53 -10.43 1.37
C PHE A 26 15.43 -11.05 -0.03
N PHE A 27 16.38 -11.91 -0.40
CA PHE A 27 16.37 -12.58 -1.71
C PHE A 27 15.19 -13.54 -1.86
N LYS A 28 14.87 -14.32 -0.83
CA LYS A 28 13.70 -15.20 -0.84
C LYS A 28 12.41 -14.39 -0.89
N GLN A 29 12.33 -13.28 -0.15
CA GLN A 29 11.18 -12.38 -0.21
C GLN A 29 11.00 -11.75 -1.61
N CYS A 30 12.08 -11.35 -2.26
CA CYS A 30 12.04 -10.90 -3.66
C CYS A 30 11.60 -12.00 -4.62
N ARG A 31 12.12 -13.22 -4.45
CA ARG A 31 11.72 -14.39 -5.26
C ARG A 31 10.23 -14.69 -5.07
N ASP A 32 9.75 -14.72 -3.83
CA ASP A 32 8.36 -15.00 -3.52
C ASP A 32 7.43 -13.89 -4.05
N ALA A 33 7.89 -12.62 -4.05
CA ALA A 33 7.20 -11.51 -4.71
C ALA A 33 7.09 -11.74 -6.22
N PHE A 34 8.21 -12.07 -6.85
CA PHE A 34 8.27 -12.36 -8.28
C PHE A 34 7.37 -13.53 -8.69
N LEU A 35 7.37 -14.60 -7.89
CA LEU A 35 6.50 -15.77 -8.07
C LEU A 35 5.04 -15.52 -7.68
N LYS A 36 4.71 -14.31 -7.21
CA LYS A 36 3.37 -13.92 -6.75
C LYS A 36 2.79 -14.87 -5.71
N LYS A 37 3.64 -15.44 -4.86
CA LYS A 37 3.24 -16.43 -3.87
C LYS A 37 2.31 -15.80 -2.83
N GLU A 38 1.21 -16.50 -2.53
CA GLU A 38 0.40 -16.20 -1.36
C GLU A 38 1.03 -16.83 -0.11
N ILE A 39 1.09 -16.04 0.95
CA ILE A 39 1.72 -16.37 2.21
C ILE A 39 0.73 -16.17 3.36
N GLU A 40 0.94 -16.90 4.44
CA GLU A 40 0.12 -16.77 5.63
C GLU A 40 0.45 -15.48 6.39
N LEU A 41 -0.60 -14.75 6.76
CA LEU A 41 -0.52 -13.54 7.56
C LEU A 41 -1.07 -13.83 8.96
N SER A 42 -0.48 -13.21 9.98
CA SER A 42 -0.93 -13.31 11.37
C SER A 42 -1.63 -12.02 11.81
N GLY A 43 -2.72 -12.16 12.58
CA GLY A 43 -3.42 -11.04 13.22
C GLY A 43 -4.02 -9.99 12.28
N CYS A 44 -4.47 -10.40 11.09
CA CYS A 44 -5.06 -9.49 10.10
C CYS A 44 -6.59 -9.53 10.15
N GLU A 45 -7.21 -8.35 10.12
CA GLU A 45 -8.65 -8.18 9.87
C GLU A 45 -8.88 -8.09 8.35
N TYR A 46 -9.78 -8.93 7.83
CA TYR A 46 -10.07 -9.02 6.38
C TYR A 46 -11.35 -8.32 5.97
N SER A 47 -12.15 -7.80 6.91
CA SER A 47 -13.33 -7.00 6.58
C SER A 47 -12.97 -5.52 6.61
N LEU A 48 -13.10 -4.84 5.47
CA LEU A 48 -12.87 -3.40 5.37
C LEU A 48 -14.18 -2.59 5.30
N GLY A 49 -15.33 -3.23 5.58
CA GLY A 49 -16.65 -2.60 5.44
C GLY A 49 -16.83 -1.34 6.29
N GLN A 50 -16.20 -1.31 7.47
CA GLN A 50 -16.29 -0.20 8.44
C GLN A 50 -15.51 1.06 8.05
N TYR A 51 -14.61 0.99 7.05
CA TYR A 51 -13.80 2.14 6.66
C TYR A 51 -14.40 2.86 5.46
N ASP A 52 -14.45 4.19 5.50
CA ASP A 52 -14.87 5.01 4.36
C ASP A 52 -13.74 5.21 3.34
N PHE A 53 -12.50 5.16 3.81
CA PHE A 53 -11.30 5.36 3.00
C PHE A 53 -10.16 4.45 3.46
N ILE A 54 -9.48 3.80 2.52
CA ILE A 54 -8.40 2.85 2.82
C ILE A 54 -7.13 3.27 2.08
N VAL A 55 -6.01 3.27 2.79
CA VAL A 55 -4.68 3.53 2.19
C VAL A 55 -3.81 2.28 2.28
N PHE A 56 -3.42 1.73 1.13
CA PHE A 56 -2.46 0.64 1.07
C PHE A 56 -1.04 1.18 0.94
N ALA A 57 -0.08 0.66 1.70
CA ALA A 57 1.33 1.01 1.56
C ALA A 57 2.18 -0.25 1.35
N THR A 58 2.97 -0.29 0.28
CA THR A 58 3.84 -1.43 -0.02
C THR A 58 5.14 -0.97 -0.67
N PRO A 59 6.30 -1.58 -0.36
CA PRO A 59 7.46 -1.43 -1.21
C PRO A 59 7.26 -2.14 -2.56
N VAL A 60 8.06 -1.73 -3.54
CA VAL A 60 8.23 -2.40 -4.83
C VAL A 60 9.37 -3.41 -4.70
N TRP A 61 9.04 -4.70 -4.77
CA TRP A 61 10.02 -5.80 -4.74
C TRP A 61 9.91 -6.61 -6.03
N ALA A 62 11.05 -6.88 -6.68
CA ALA A 62 11.11 -7.60 -7.95
C ALA A 62 10.07 -7.11 -8.99
N PHE A 63 9.89 -5.78 -9.07
CA PHE A 63 8.97 -5.11 -9.99
C PHE A 63 7.47 -5.41 -9.77
N THR A 64 7.08 -5.78 -8.55
CA THR A 64 5.69 -6.04 -8.15
C THR A 64 5.44 -5.68 -6.67
N ILE A 65 4.20 -5.84 -6.20
CA ILE A 65 3.81 -5.66 -4.80
C ILE A 65 4.39 -6.78 -3.91
N THR A 66 4.50 -6.52 -2.61
CA THR A 66 4.98 -7.53 -1.66
C THR A 66 4.06 -8.76 -1.60
N PRO A 67 4.61 -9.95 -1.27
CA PRO A 67 3.81 -11.14 -0.97
C PRO A 67 2.77 -10.88 0.12
N ALA A 68 3.12 -10.08 1.13
CA ALA A 68 2.22 -9.74 2.23
C ALA A 68 0.98 -8.99 1.75
N LEU A 69 1.16 -7.90 0.97
CA LEU A 69 0.00 -7.17 0.43
C LEU A 69 -0.79 -8.04 -0.55
N ARG A 70 -0.12 -8.85 -1.38
CA ARG A 70 -0.80 -9.77 -2.30
C ARG A 70 -1.73 -10.74 -1.58
N SER A 71 -1.23 -11.37 -0.51
CA SER A 71 -1.96 -12.35 0.29
C SER A 71 -3.08 -11.72 1.10
N TYR A 72 -2.91 -10.46 1.49
CA TYR A 72 -3.98 -9.69 2.10
C TYR A 72 -5.08 -9.41 1.09
N LEU A 73 -4.72 -8.89 -0.09
CA LEU A 73 -5.66 -8.58 -1.15
C LEU A 73 -6.39 -9.83 -1.65
N SER A 74 -5.79 -11.03 -1.65
CA SER A 74 -6.52 -12.24 -2.07
C SER A 74 -7.69 -12.59 -1.14
N LYS A 75 -7.62 -12.21 0.14
CA LYS A 75 -8.60 -12.58 1.18
C LYS A 75 -9.49 -11.45 1.65
N VAL A 76 -9.12 -10.19 1.40
CA VAL A 76 -9.84 -9.03 1.90
C VAL A 76 -11.21 -8.87 1.24
N GLU A 77 -12.19 -8.52 2.06
CA GLU A 77 -13.58 -8.25 1.71
C GLU A 77 -13.96 -6.79 2.00
N GLY A 78 -15.10 -6.34 1.47
CA GLY A 78 -15.62 -5.00 1.74
C GLY A 78 -14.98 -3.86 0.93
N LEU A 79 -14.24 -4.17 -0.15
CA LEU A 79 -13.64 -3.16 -1.05
C LEU A 79 -14.58 -2.62 -2.13
N LYS A 80 -15.68 -3.31 -2.42
CA LYS A 80 -16.63 -2.89 -3.45
C LYS A 80 -17.20 -1.51 -3.11
N ASN A 81 -17.17 -0.60 -4.08
CA ASN A 81 -17.58 0.80 -3.97
C ASN A 81 -16.79 1.63 -2.93
N LYS A 82 -15.65 1.15 -2.44
CA LYS A 82 -14.80 1.92 -1.51
C LYS A 82 -13.84 2.84 -2.26
N LYS A 83 -13.57 3.99 -1.65
CA LYS A 83 -12.49 4.89 -2.06
C LYS A 83 -11.17 4.41 -1.45
N VAL A 84 -10.15 4.26 -2.29
CA VAL A 84 -8.84 3.78 -1.86
C VAL A 84 -7.72 4.66 -2.40
N GLY A 85 -6.66 4.80 -1.61
CA GLY A 85 -5.38 5.34 -2.07
C GLY A 85 -4.28 4.32 -1.87
N PHE A 86 -3.14 4.50 -2.53
CA PHE A 86 -1.96 3.71 -2.17
C PHE A 86 -0.65 4.45 -2.32
N VAL A 87 0.34 4.00 -1.56
CA VAL A 87 1.71 4.51 -1.52
C VAL A 87 2.67 3.37 -1.86
N LEU A 88 3.55 3.61 -2.84
CA LEU A 88 4.65 2.73 -3.19
C LEU A 88 5.97 3.31 -2.67
N THR A 89 6.82 2.48 -2.07
CA THR A 89 8.22 2.84 -1.83
C THR A 89 9.13 2.05 -2.75
N PHE A 90 10.19 2.66 -3.28
CA PHE A 90 11.10 1.99 -4.22
C PHE A 90 12.54 2.47 -4.10
N GLY A 91 13.49 1.65 -4.53
CA GLY A 91 14.90 2.02 -4.65
C GLY A 91 15.16 2.92 -5.87
N SER A 92 15.69 2.34 -6.94
CA SER A 92 15.99 3.05 -8.20
C SER A 92 14.75 3.56 -8.95
N GLY A 93 13.56 3.06 -8.62
CA GLY A 93 12.32 3.31 -9.37
C GLY A 93 12.06 2.28 -10.47
N ALA A 94 12.99 1.36 -10.71
CA ALA A 94 12.78 0.25 -11.62
C ALA A 94 11.55 -0.57 -11.20
N GLY A 95 10.61 -0.76 -12.13
CA GLY A 95 9.34 -1.45 -11.91
C GLY A 95 8.30 -0.70 -11.08
N ALA A 96 8.54 0.55 -10.66
CA ALA A 96 7.55 1.32 -9.90
C ALA A 96 6.26 1.56 -10.71
N ASN A 97 6.37 1.96 -11.99
CA ASN A 97 5.21 2.15 -12.86
C ASN A 97 4.45 0.84 -13.13
N LYS A 98 5.17 -0.27 -13.30
CA LYS A 98 4.57 -1.60 -13.48
C LYS A 98 3.78 -2.01 -12.23
N THR A 99 4.38 -1.83 -11.06
CA THR A 99 3.76 -2.15 -9.77
C THR A 99 2.55 -1.27 -9.49
N LYS A 100 2.63 0.02 -9.83
CA LYS A 100 1.51 0.97 -9.75
C LYS A 100 0.31 0.45 -10.56
N LYS A 101 0.52 0.17 -11.85
CA LYS A 101 -0.54 -0.34 -12.74
C LYS A 101 -1.11 -1.68 -12.26
N GLU A 102 -0.26 -2.56 -11.75
CA GLU A 102 -0.70 -3.84 -11.18
C GLU A 102 -1.62 -3.63 -9.96
N LEU A 103 -1.21 -2.79 -9.01
CA LEU A 103 -2.00 -2.54 -7.81
C LEU A 103 -3.30 -1.80 -8.12
N GLU A 104 -3.27 -0.82 -9.02
CA GLU A 104 -4.49 -0.15 -9.53
C GLU A 104 -5.48 -1.15 -10.10
N ARG A 105 -4.98 -2.08 -10.93
CA ARG A 105 -5.82 -3.12 -11.53
C ARG A 105 -6.42 -4.02 -10.45
N ILE A 106 -5.62 -4.55 -9.52
CA ILE A 106 -6.12 -5.44 -8.45
C ILE A 106 -7.22 -4.77 -7.63
N LEU A 107 -7.07 -3.47 -7.31
CA LEU A 107 -8.06 -2.72 -6.54
C LEU A 107 -9.35 -2.48 -7.35
N LYS A 108 -9.21 -2.10 -8.62
CA LYS A 108 -10.35 -1.90 -9.54
C LYS A 108 -11.12 -3.20 -9.79
N ASP A 109 -10.42 -4.31 -9.99
CA ASP A 109 -11.02 -5.64 -10.19
C ASP A 109 -11.82 -6.08 -8.95
N LYS A 110 -11.52 -5.53 -7.76
CA LYS A 110 -12.27 -5.71 -6.51
C LYS A 110 -13.40 -4.69 -6.29
N GLY A 111 -13.66 -3.83 -7.28
CA GLY A 111 -14.72 -2.83 -7.25
C GLY A 111 -14.39 -1.56 -6.46
N ALA A 112 -13.12 -1.32 -6.13
CA ALA A 112 -12.70 -0.08 -5.47
C ALA A 112 -12.38 1.04 -6.47
N THR A 113 -12.57 2.29 -6.06
CA THR A 113 -12.16 3.48 -6.81
C THR A 113 -10.84 3.99 -6.25
N VAL A 114 -9.79 3.96 -7.08
CA VAL A 114 -8.48 4.50 -6.71
C VAL A 114 -8.51 6.02 -6.84
N GLU A 115 -8.55 6.72 -5.71
CA GLU A 115 -8.54 8.18 -5.63
C GLU A 115 -7.13 8.72 -5.86
N PHE A 116 -6.10 8.07 -5.31
CA PHE A 116 -4.71 8.49 -5.54
C PHE A 116 -3.70 7.35 -5.54
N SER A 117 -2.55 7.62 -6.15
CA SER A 117 -1.34 6.80 -6.05
C SER A 117 -0.13 7.70 -5.78
N LEU A 118 0.73 7.35 -4.83
CA LEU A 118 1.96 8.09 -4.56
C LEU A 118 3.19 7.17 -4.61
N GLY A 119 4.26 7.62 -5.26
CA GLY A 119 5.53 6.91 -5.33
C GLY A 119 6.63 7.63 -4.57
N LEU A 120 7.26 6.97 -3.60
CA LEU A 120 8.28 7.55 -2.73
C LEU A 120 9.63 6.83 -2.89
N LYS A 121 10.70 7.63 -3.00
CA LYS A 121 12.08 7.09 -2.98
C LYS A 121 12.43 6.59 -1.59
N GLY A 122 12.78 5.30 -1.50
CA GLY A 122 13.09 4.59 -0.26
C GLY A 122 14.25 5.20 0.52
N ASN A 123 15.27 5.72 -0.17
CA ASN A 123 16.39 6.42 0.47
C ASN A 123 16.04 7.82 1.00
N LYS A 124 14.87 8.36 0.67
CA LYS A 124 14.39 9.67 1.12
C LYS A 124 13.27 9.61 2.17
N ILE A 125 12.87 8.43 2.64
CA ILE A 125 11.75 8.31 3.60
C ILE A 125 12.02 8.92 4.99
N LYS A 126 13.27 9.28 5.28
CA LYS A 126 13.65 9.98 6.53
C LYS A 126 13.66 11.51 6.36
N ASP A 127 13.61 11.99 5.13
CA ASP A 127 13.60 13.41 4.80
C ASP A 127 12.16 13.96 4.94
N LYS A 128 11.94 14.72 6.02
CA LYS A 128 10.62 15.28 6.34
C LYS A 128 10.15 16.30 5.31
N GLU A 129 11.06 17.08 4.71
CA GLU A 129 10.71 18.09 3.73
C GLU A 129 10.28 17.44 2.41
N TYR A 130 11.04 16.44 1.96
CA TYR A 130 10.66 15.58 0.84
C TYR A 130 9.25 15.00 1.04
N LEU A 131 9.01 14.36 2.18
CA LEU A 131 7.69 13.79 2.47
C LEU A 131 6.60 14.86 2.51
N ARG A 132 6.85 16.02 3.13
CA ARG A 132 5.88 17.12 3.20
C ARG A 132 5.49 17.60 1.81
N ASN A 133 6.46 17.74 0.91
CA ASN A 133 6.21 18.19 -0.47
C ASN A 133 5.40 17.16 -1.26
N GLU A 134 5.76 15.87 -1.17
CA GLU A 134 5.05 14.77 -1.85
C GLU A 134 3.61 14.57 -1.33
N PHE A 135 3.38 14.75 -0.02
CA PHE A 135 2.02 14.68 0.53
C PHE A 135 1.23 15.98 0.33
N SER A 136 1.88 17.15 0.26
CA SER A 136 1.21 18.41 -0.02
C SER A 136 0.66 18.49 -1.44
N SER A 137 1.33 17.90 -2.42
CA SER A 137 0.79 17.83 -3.79
C SER A 137 -0.47 16.98 -3.80
N LEU A 138 -0.46 15.88 -3.05
CA LEU A 138 -1.57 14.95 -2.93
C LEU A 138 -2.82 15.58 -2.29
N THR A 139 -2.68 16.30 -1.17
CA THR A 139 -3.82 16.97 -0.53
C THR A 139 -4.44 18.04 -1.42
N LYS A 140 -3.60 18.79 -2.17
CA LYS A 140 -4.08 19.78 -3.14
C LYS A 140 -4.81 19.13 -4.33
N SER A 141 -4.27 18.05 -4.87
CA SER A 141 -4.83 17.38 -6.06
C SER A 141 -6.10 16.60 -5.79
N TYR A 142 -6.29 16.08 -4.57
CA TYR A 142 -7.37 15.14 -4.25
C TYR A 142 -8.29 15.60 -3.12
N GLY A 143 -8.12 16.84 -2.63
CA GLY A 143 -8.99 17.40 -1.57
C GLY A 143 -8.90 16.67 -0.23
N LEU A 144 -7.79 15.96 0.02
CA LEU A 144 -7.53 15.20 1.24
C LEU A 144 -7.14 16.08 2.42
#